data_AF-A0A1B1YP47-F1
#
_entry.id   AF-A0A1B1YP47-F1
#
_cell.length_a   1.000
_cell.length_b   1.000
_cell.length_c   1.000
_cell.angle_alpha   90.00
_cell.angle_beta   90.00
_cell.angle_gamma   90.00
#
_symmetry.space_group_name_H-M   'P 1'
#
loop_
_entity.id
_entity.type
_entity.pdbx_description
1 polymer ?
#
loop_
_entity_poly.entity_id
_entity_poly.type
_entity_poly.pdbx_seq_one_letter_code
_entity_poly.pdbx_strand_id
1 'polypeptide(L)'
;MIKFSITKFYYGTNAKVFDLNNASLIIKLVNYRIKRLFPSSSIIVPFENWTCSEIHPFIHLHADNVKDKITYLECLKKLYYPRLKKHTYAMGIQARNKSRSINIYSKSDEIEFRADNKPSSISFQDLSINNIENVIRFEYQLKKHSVKYHFKNNRKVKDVLRKDFCQNILLSVIEDIGLDNSFLYKQEIINRIKKEFSKIKARNLIEFVIDFNKKPEDFINAKYPKKTQTNYLRILKEKNINYVFLPNKVSKKIDFTNFEEPTKSTLQFSLFKILLIIALLKFCNIPQKKYYIKPVALTSVFTAEAYYYEDGGG
;
A
#
# COMPACT_ATOMS: atom_id res chain seq x y z
N MET A 1 -12.40 -15.51 19.07
CA MET A 1 -12.18 -14.62 17.90
C MET A 1 -10.68 -14.45 17.71
N ILE A 2 -10.15 -14.83 16.55
CA ILE A 2 -8.71 -14.76 16.25
C ILE A 2 -8.45 -13.48 15.44
N LYS A 3 -7.42 -12.70 15.81
CA LYS A 3 -6.94 -11.56 15.02
C LYS A 3 -5.72 -11.98 14.24
N PHE A 4 -5.67 -11.62 12.96
CA PHE A 4 -4.58 -11.97 12.06
C PHE A 4 -4.17 -10.76 11.23
N SER A 5 -2.87 -10.46 11.19
CA SER A 5 -2.31 -9.47 10.27
C SER A 5 -1.36 -10.19 9.30
N ILE A 6 -1.67 -10.10 8.01
CA ILE A 6 -0.86 -10.70 6.94
C ILE A 6 0.55 -10.12 6.94
N THR A 7 0.67 -8.80 7.07
CA THR A 7 1.96 -8.11 6.99
C THR A 7 2.83 -8.41 8.20
N LYS A 8 2.26 -8.47 9.41
CA LYS A 8 2.99 -8.96 10.59
C LYS A 8 3.39 -10.42 10.47
N PHE A 9 2.50 -11.27 9.97
CA PHE A 9 2.81 -12.68 9.79
C PHE A 9 3.96 -12.90 8.80
N TYR A 10 3.96 -12.15 7.69
CA TYR A 10 4.90 -12.35 6.60
C TYR A 10 6.21 -11.56 6.77
N TYR A 11 6.13 -10.32 7.27
CA TYR A 11 7.28 -9.42 7.39
C TYR A 11 7.71 -9.13 8.83
N GLY A 12 6.96 -9.56 9.84
CA GLY A 12 7.17 -9.16 11.24
C GLY A 12 6.71 -7.74 11.56
N THR A 13 6.20 -6.99 10.58
CA THR A 13 5.83 -5.57 10.72
C THR A 13 4.56 -5.25 9.94
N ASN A 14 3.76 -4.32 10.46
CA ASN A 14 2.61 -3.76 9.74
C ASN A 14 3.01 -2.63 8.79
N ALA A 15 4.28 -2.20 8.78
CA ALA A 15 4.73 -1.04 8.04
C ALA A 15 4.93 -1.30 6.54
N LYS A 16 5.04 -2.55 6.09
CA LYS A 16 5.05 -2.94 4.66
C LYS A 16 3.64 -3.26 4.15
N VAL A 17 3.41 -3.06 2.86
CA VAL A 17 2.23 -3.57 2.16
C VAL A 17 2.49 -5.02 1.75
N PHE A 18 1.42 -5.83 1.69
CA PHE A 18 1.48 -7.18 1.16
C PHE A 18 0.81 -7.23 -0.21
N ASP A 19 1.49 -7.78 -1.21
CA ASP A 19 0.91 -7.97 -2.54
C ASP A 19 -0.11 -9.11 -2.52
N LEU A 20 -1.39 -8.75 -2.63
CA LEU A 20 -2.51 -9.70 -2.63
C LEU A 20 -2.52 -10.65 -3.84
N ASN A 21 -1.73 -10.41 -4.88
CA ASN A 21 -1.49 -11.43 -5.91
C ASN A 21 -0.87 -12.71 -5.31
N ASN A 22 -0.19 -12.59 -4.17
CA ASN A 22 0.42 -13.70 -3.43
C ASN A 22 -0.49 -14.26 -2.32
N ALA A 23 -1.80 -13.96 -2.31
CA ALA A 23 -2.71 -14.41 -1.26
C ALA A 23 -2.76 -15.95 -1.08
N SER A 24 -2.60 -16.71 -2.17
CA SER A 24 -2.57 -18.18 -2.12
C SER A 24 -1.40 -18.72 -1.30
N LEU A 25 -0.24 -18.05 -1.33
CA LEU A 25 0.93 -18.40 -0.52
C LEU A 25 0.63 -18.23 0.97
N ILE A 26 -0.04 -17.13 1.37
CA ILE A 26 -0.43 -16.90 2.76
C ILE A 26 -1.38 -17.98 3.25
N ILE A 27 -2.38 -18.34 2.45
CA ILE A 27 -3.32 -19.41 2.79
C ILE A 27 -2.56 -20.72 3.04
N LYS A 28 -1.67 -21.11 2.12
CA LYS A 28 -0.85 -22.32 2.26
C LYS A 28 0.02 -22.30 3.52
N LEU A 29 0.73 -21.19 3.78
CA LEU A 29 1.62 -21.05 4.94
C LEU A 29 0.86 -21.12 6.27
N VAL A 30 -0.31 -20.49 6.35
CA VAL A 30 -1.15 -20.52 7.55
C VAL A 30 -1.71 -21.93 7.77
N ASN A 31 -2.25 -22.57 6.73
CA ASN A 31 -2.73 -23.95 6.81
C ASN A 31 -1.64 -24.92 7.24
N TYR A 32 -0.43 -24.80 6.69
CA TYR A 32 0.71 -25.62 7.09
C TYR A 32 1.03 -25.45 8.58
N ARG A 33 1.04 -24.22 9.10
CA ARG A 33 1.28 -23.96 10.52
C ARG A 33 0.17 -24.52 11.40
N ILE A 34 -1.10 -24.36 11.00
CA ILE A 34 -2.24 -24.94 11.72
C ILE A 34 -2.09 -26.47 11.79
N LYS A 35 -1.84 -27.13 10.66
CA LYS A 35 -1.66 -28.60 10.61
C LYS A 35 -0.49 -29.05 11.47
N ARG A 36 0.62 -28.31 11.50
CA ARG A 36 1.77 -28.66 12.34
C ARG A 36 1.47 -28.53 13.84
N LEU A 37 0.68 -27.54 14.24
CA LEU A 37 0.28 -27.33 15.64
C LEU A 37 -0.84 -28.27 16.08
N PHE A 38 -1.70 -28.69 15.14
CA PHE A 38 -2.87 -29.52 15.40
C PHE A 38 -2.96 -30.67 14.38
N PRO A 39 -2.00 -31.62 14.39
CA PRO A 39 -1.86 -32.62 13.33
C PRO A 39 -3.05 -33.57 13.20
N SER A 40 -3.74 -33.86 14.30
CA SER A 40 -4.85 -34.83 14.35
C SER A 40 -6.24 -34.18 14.44
N SER A 41 -6.33 -32.85 14.37
CA SER A 41 -7.61 -32.15 14.52
C SER A 41 -8.38 -32.10 13.20
N SER A 42 -9.42 -32.94 13.09
CA SER A 42 -10.38 -32.89 11.97
C SER A 42 -11.39 -31.75 12.10
N ILE A 43 -11.50 -31.12 13.27
CA ILE A 43 -12.45 -30.04 13.57
C ILE A 43 -12.00 -28.71 12.97
N ILE A 44 -10.68 -28.49 12.84
CA ILE A 44 -10.15 -27.23 12.32
C ILE A 44 -10.22 -27.24 10.80
N VAL A 45 -11.24 -26.57 10.28
CA VAL A 45 -11.38 -26.35 8.83
C VAL A 45 -10.22 -25.49 8.30
N PRO A 46 -9.86 -25.63 7.00
CA PRO A 46 -8.82 -24.83 6.38
C PRO A 46 -9.05 -23.32 6.51
N PHE A 47 -7.96 -22.56 6.66
CA PHE A 47 -7.94 -21.11 6.90
C PHE A 47 -8.76 -20.33 5.88
N GLU A 48 -8.71 -20.72 4.61
CA GLU A 48 -9.46 -20.10 3.53
C GLU A 48 -10.98 -20.15 3.71
N ASN A 49 -11.48 -21.09 4.52
CA ASN A 49 -12.88 -21.28 4.82
C ASN A 49 -13.32 -20.57 6.12
N TRP A 50 -12.40 -19.95 6.85
CA TRP A 50 -12.73 -19.23 8.07
C TRP A 50 -13.58 -18.00 7.73
N THR A 51 -14.57 -17.71 8.57
CA THR A 51 -15.43 -16.53 8.39
C THR A 51 -14.73 -15.28 8.92
N CYS A 52 -14.58 -14.29 8.06
CA CYS A 52 -14.07 -12.97 8.39
C CYS A 52 -15.19 -12.12 9.01
N SER A 53 -14.95 -11.60 10.21
CA SER A 53 -15.84 -10.66 10.91
C SER A 53 -15.33 -9.23 10.88
N GLU A 54 -14.06 -9.02 10.51
CA GLU A 54 -13.40 -7.71 10.46
C GLU A 54 -12.21 -7.76 9.47
N ILE A 55 -12.12 -6.75 8.60
CA ILE A 55 -11.08 -6.61 7.56
C ILE A 55 -10.59 -5.17 7.49
N HIS A 56 -9.26 -4.99 7.41
CA HIS A 56 -8.60 -3.68 7.38
C HIS A 56 -7.75 -3.54 6.10
N PRO A 57 -8.36 -3.38 4.91
CA PRO A 57 -7.60 -3.03 3.71
C PRO A 57 -6.90 -1.68 3.88
N PHE A 58 -5.69 -1.57 3.35
CA PHE A 58 -4.94 -0.32 3.34
C PHE A 58 -4.04 -0.22 2.11
N ILE A 59 -3.66 1.02 1.78
CA ILE A 59 -2.69 1.37 0.75
C ILE A 59 -1.68 2.37 1.30
N HIS A 60 -0.52 2.45 0.65
CA HIS A 60 0.46 3.51 0.88
C HIS A 60 0.41 4.47 -0.30
N LEU A 61 0.26 5.74 0.04
CA LEU A 61 0.37 6.84 -0.89
C LEU A 61 1.74 7.47 -0.65
N HIS A 62 2.53 7.59 -1.71
CA HIS A 62 3.91 8.05 -1.63
C HIS A 62 3.98 9.52 -2.03
N ALA A 63 4.36 10.38 -1.09
CA ALA A 63 4.83 11.72 -1.41
C ALA A 63 6.31 11.67 -1.82
N ASP A 64 6.77 12.65 -2.60
CA ASP A 64 8.17 12.70 -3.03
C ASP A 64 9.10 13.10 -1.86
N ASN A 65 8.60 13.84 -0.88
CA ASN A 65 9.36 14.35 0.26
C ASN A 65 8.44 14.65 1.46
N VAL A 66 9.06 14.89 2.63
CA VAL A 66 8.35 15.14 3.89
C VAL A 66 7.46 16.38 3.82
N LYS A 67 7.91 17.45 3.15
CA LYS A 67 7.13 18.70 3.00
C LYS A 67 5.84 18.46 2.22
N ASP A 68 5.91 17.69 1.13
CA ASP A 68 4.74 17.32 0.34
C ASP A 68 3.81 16.41 1.16
N LYS A 69 4.35 15.42 1.88
CA LYS A 69 3.57 14.57 2.80
C LYS A 69 2.76 15.41 3.79
N ILE A 70 3.41 16.36 4.46
CA ILE A 70 2.76 17.27 5.42
C ILE A 70 1.68 18.10 4.72
N THR A 71 1.99 18.66 3.55
CA THR A 71 1.04 19.46 2.75
C THR A 71 -0.23 18.66 2.42
N TYR A 72 -0.10 17.40 2.00
CA TYR A 72 -1.25 16.54 1.74
C TYR A 72 -2.03 16.21 3.00
N LEU A 73 -1.35 15.87 4.11
CA LEU A 73 -2.03 15.56 5.37
C LEU A 73 -2.84 16.76 5.89
N GLU A 74 -2.33 17.99 5.76
CA GLU A 74 -3.08 19.21 6.09
C GLU A 74 -4.30 19.42 5.17
N CYS A 75 -4.19 19.11 3.88
CA CYS A 75 -5.35 19.13 2.97
C CYS A 75 -6.39 18.07 3.37
N LEU A 76 -5.93 16.85 3.63
CA LEU A 76 -6.79 15.74 4.03
C LEU A 76 -7.55 16.03 5.33
N LYS A 77 -6.96 16.75 6.30
CA LYS A 77 -7.64 17.15 7.54
C LYS A 77 -8.86 18.04 7.31
N LYS A 78 -8.88 18.82 6.23
CA LYS A 78 -9.98 19.75 5.88
C LYS A 78 -11.15 19.06 5.16
N LEU A 79 -10.96 17.82 4.70
CA LEU A 79 -12.04 17.08 4.05
C LEU A 79 -13.12 16.70 5.05
N TYR A 80 -14.34 16.58 4.53
CA TYR A 80 -15.47 16.11 5.30
C TYR A 80 -15.42 14.59 5.36
N TYR A 81 -15.35 14.06 6.58
CA TYR A 81 -15.48 12.64 6.83
C TYR A 81 -16.79 12.38 7.59
N PRO A 82 -17.68 11.53 7.06
CA PRO A 82 -18.88 11.15 7.80
C PRO A 82 -18.49 10.59 9.19
N ARG A 83 -18.98 11.24 10.25
CA ARG A 83 -18.78 10.80 11.64
C ARG A 83 -17.32 10.86 12.13
N LEU A 84 -16.56 11.88 11.70
CA LEU A 84 -15.22 12.19 12.20
C LEU A 84 -15.18 12.21 13.74
N LYS A 85 -14.25 11.49 14.37
CA LYS A 85 -14.06 11.49 15.82
C LYS A 85 -12.57 11.59 16.16
N LYS A 86 -12.13 12.83 16.42
CA LYS A 86 -10.83 13.21 17.02
C LYS A 86 -9.58 12.72 16.27
N HIS A 87 -8.53 13.54 16.32
CA HIS A 87 -7.19 13.13 15.92
C HIS A 87 -6.53 12.37 17.08
N THR A 88 -5.89 11.22 16.82
CA THR A 88 -5.10 10.51 17.86
C THR A 88 -3.73 11.15 18.04
N TYR A 89 -3.17 11.71 16.96
CA TYR A 89 -1.91 12.47 16.94
C TYR A 89 -1.96 13.47 15.78
N ALA A 90 -1.05 14.45 15.79
CA ALA A 90 -1.09 15.60 14.89
C ALA A 90 -1.20 15.21 13.41
N MET A 91 -0.47 14.19 12.97
CA MET A 91 -0.40 13.77 11.55
C MET A 91 -1.33 12.60 11.20
N GLY A 92 -2.43 12.44 11.96
CA GLY A 92 -3.41 11.38 11.75
C GLY A 92 -4.85 11.88 11.72
N ILE A 93 -5.65 11.30 10.83
CA ILE A 93 -7.09 11.54 10.67
C ILE A 93 -7.79 10.23 10.96
N GLN A 94 -8.79 10.25 11.85
CA GLN A 94 -9.59 9.07 12.20
C GLN A 94 -11.08 9.40 12.19
N ALA A 95 -11.79 8.81 11.23
CA ALA A 95 -13.24 8.91 11.15
C ALA A 95 -13.84 7.54 11.41
N ARG A 96 -14.48 7.37 12.58
CA ARG A 96 -14.92 6.05 13.04
C ARG A 96 -16.35 6.02 13.54
N ASN A 97 -17.05 4.95 13.20
CA ASN A 97 -18.29 4.53 13.82
C ASN A 97 -18.18 3.08 14.33
N LYS A 98 -19.27 2.52 14.88
CA LYS A 98 -19.27 1.15 15.46
C LYS A 98 -18.89 0.05 14.45
N SER A 99 -19.03 0.32 13.16
CA SER A 99 -18.96 -0.69 12.10
C SER A 99 -17.91 -0.39 11.01
N ARG A 100 -17.38 0.83 10.97
CA ARG A 100 -16.43 1.31 9.94
C ARG A 100 -15.44 2.31 10.54
N SER A 101 -14.19 2.32 10.07
CA SER A 101 -13.20 3.35 10.40
C SER A 101 -12.40 3.72 9.16
N ILE A 102 -12.21 5.02 8.91
CA ILE A 102 -11.24 5.54 7.94
C ILE A 102 -10.09 6.11 8.76
N ASN A 103 -8.88 5.61 8.51
CA ASN A 103 -7.65 6.07 9.15
C ASN A 103 -6.69 6.55 8.06
N ILE A 104 -6.30 7.81 8.10
CA ILE A 104 -5.35 8.40 7.14
C ILE A 104 -4.23 9.05 7.92
N TYR A 105 -2.98 8.66 7.67
CA TYR A 105 -1.89 9.10 8.52
C TYR A 105 -0.49 8.97 7.94
N SER A 106 0.44 9.78 8.46
CA SER A 106 1.88 9.59 8.25
C SER A 106 2.35 8.29 8.92
N LYS A 107 2.88 7.34 8.13
CA LYS A 107 3.25 6.03 8.68
C LYS A 107 4.50 6.07 9.57
N SER A 108 5.45 6.96 9.26
CA SER A 108 6.62 7.21 10.10
C SER A 108 6.20 7.74 11.48
N ASP A 109 5.37 8.78 11.51
CA ASP A 109 4.99 9.47 12.73
C ASP A 109 4.09 8.57 13.60
N GLU A 110 3.34 7.66 12.99
CA GLU A 110 2.58 6.63 13.71
C GLU A 110 3.50 5.64 14.45
N ILE A 111 4.62 5.25 13.85
CA ILE A 111 5.59 4.35 14.47
C ILE A 111 6.31 5.08 15.59
N GLU A 112 6.76 6.31 15.35
CA GLU A 112 7.37 7.17 16.37
C GLU A 112 6.44 7.35 17.58
N PHE A 113 5.18 7.74 17.33
CA PHE A 113 4.18 7.85 18.38
C PHE A 113 3.98 6.55 19.17
N ARG A 114 3.99 5.39 18.49
CA ARG A 114 3.92 4.09 19.17
C ARG A 114 5.20 3.79 19.97
N ALA A 115 6.37 4.22 19.52
CA ALA A 115 7.64 3.99 20.22
C ALA A 115 7.60 4.68 21.58
N ASP A 116 7.16 5.93 21.58
CA ASP A 116 7.13 6.77 22.78
C ASP A 116 6.01 6.36 23.75
N ASN A 117 4.83 6.01 23.22
CA ASN A 117 3.63 5.85 24.04
C ASN A 117 3.23 4.38 24.28
N LYS A 118 3.69 3.45 23.44
CA LYS A 118 3.32 2.02 23.47
C LYS A 118 4.50 1.13 23.03
N PRO A 119 5.66 1.22 23.69
CA PRO A 119 6.90 0.55 23.25
C PRO A 119 6.73 -0.98 23.12
N SER A 120 5.93 -1.61 23.98
CA SER A 120 5.63 -3.06 23.91
C SER A 120 4.90 -3.48 22.62
N SER A 121 4.35 -2.54 21.86
CA SER A 121 3.65 -2.80 20.60
C SER A 121 4.54 -2.66 19.35
N ILE A 122 5.81 -2.29 19.53
CA ILE A 122 6.80 -2.10 18.48
C ILE A 122 7.66 -3.34 18.31
N SER A 123 7.87 -3.74 17.05
CA SER A 123 8.83 -4.77 16.67
C SER A 123 10.15 -4.15 16.21
N PHE A 124 11.26 -4.88 16.30
CA PHE A 124 12.53 -4.47 15.67
C PHE A 124 12.36 -4.17 14.17
N GLN A 125 11.49 -4.90 13.48
CA GLN A 125 11.15 -4.69 12.08
C GLN A 125 10.38 -3.38 11.82
N ASP A 126 9.69 -2.82 12.82
CA ASP A 126 9.04 -1.51 12.70
C ASP A 126 10.09 -0.40 12.71
N LEU A 127 11.13 -0.51 13.54
CA LEU A 127 12.19 0.50 13.71
C LEU A 127 13.25 0.47 12.60
N SER A 128 13.47 -0.69 11.97
CA SER A 128 14.49 -0.88 10.92
C SER A 128 14.00 -0.56 9.50
N ILE A 129 12.79 0.00 9.37
CA ILE A 129 12.17 0.22 8.07
C ILE A 129 12.61 1.55 7.45
N ASN A 130 13.52 1.44 6.49
CA ASN A 130 13.89 2.54 5.61
C ASN A 130 12.86 2.54 4.45
N ASN A 131 12.33 3.70 4.05
CA ASN A 131 11.31 3.93 2.99
C ASN A 131 9.84 4.18 3.43
N ILE A 132 9.57 4.57 4.68
CA ILE A 132 8.21 4.99 5.09
C ILE A 132 8.09 6.46 5.48
N GLU A 133 9.20 7.20 5.45
CA GLU A 133 9.25 8.59 5.88
C GLU A 133 8.27 9.48 5.09
N ASN A 134 8.12 9.22 3.79
CA ASN A 134 7.23 9.98 2.90
C ASN A 134 5.89 9.28 2.64
N VAL A 135 5.52 8.30 3.46
CA VAL A 135 4.30 7.50 3.26
C VAL A 135 3.12 8.05 4.04
N ILE A 136 2.02 8.30 3.32
CA ILE A 136 0.69 8.46 3.88
C ILE A 136 -0.03 7.12 3.75
N ARG A 137 -0.42 6.51 4.86
CA ARG A 137 -1.26 5.32 4.84
C ARG A 137 -2.73 5.72 4.82
N PHE A 138 -3.48 5.15 3.89
CA PHE A 138 -4.94 5.16 3.90
C PHE A 138 -5.42 3.76 4.26
N GLU A 139 -6.12 3.62 5.39
CA GLU A 139 -6.63 2.35 5.90
C GLU A 139 -8.13 2.46 6.16
N TYR A 140 -8.88 1.46 5.70
CA TYR A 140 -10.31 1.37 5.91
C TYR A 140 -10.65 0.10 6.69
N GLN A 141 -11.17 0.24 7.90
CA GLN A 141 -11.58 -0.88 8.75
C GLN A 141 -13.07 -1.13 8.59
N LEU A 142 -13.44 -2.36 8.21
CA LEU A 142 -14.83 -2.83 8.14
C LEU A 142 -15.06 -3.87 9.23
N LYS A 143 -16.12 -3.72 10.02
CA LYS A 143 -16.44 -4.60 11.17
C LYS A 143 -17.87 -5.10 11.13
N LYS A 144 -18.06 -6.35 11.57
CA LYS A 144 -19.35 -6.98 11.89
C LYS A 144 -20.41 -6.73 10.80
N HIS A 145 -21.37 -5.85 11.08
CA HIS A 145 -22.48 -5.53 10.19
C HIS A 145 -22.00 -4.97 8.84
N SER A 146 -20.96 -4.14 8.80
CA SER A 146 -20.45 -3.62 7.51
C SER A 146 -19.81 -4.71 6.66
N VAL A 147 -19.13 -5.68 7.29
CA VAL A 147 -18.65 -6.86 6.56
C VAL A 147 -19.84 -7.65 6.03
N LYS A 148 -20.89 -7.90 6.82
CA LYS A 148 -22.11 -8.55 6.32
C LYS A 148 -22.78 -7.77 5.18
N TYR A 149 -22.83 -6.44 5.26
CA TYR A 149 -23.44 -5.59 4.25
C TYR A 149 -22.67 -5.65 2.92
N HIS A 150 -21.35 -5.44 2.94
CA HIS A 150 -20.52 -5.40 1.74
C HIS A 150 -20.26 -6.79 1.15
N PHE A 151 -20.14 -7.82 1.99
CA PHE A 151 -19.71 -9.15 1.56
C PHE A 151 -20.86 -10.16 1.49
N LYS A 152 -22.03 -9.86 2.07
CA LYS A 152 -23.18 -10.78 2.16
C LYS A 152 -22.75 -12.17 2.67
N ASN A 153 -22.82 -13.18 1.82
CA ASN A 153 -22.41 -14.56 2.12
C ASN A 153 -20.93 -14.84 1.81
N ASN A 154 -20.27 -13.98 1.03
CA ASN A 154 -18.88 -14.10 0.58
C ASN A 154 -17.91 -13.55 1.64
N ARG A 155 -18.01 -14.07 2.85
CA ARG A 155 -17.24 -13.63 4.03
C ARG A 155 -16.11 -14.58 4.41
N LYS A 156 -15.81 -15.59 3.60
CA LYS A 156 -14.70 -16.50 3.89
C LYS A 156 -13.38 -15.81 3.56
N VAL A 157 -12.29 -16.23 4.21
CA VAL A 157 -10.95 -15.69 3.95
C VAL A 157 -10.61 -15.69 2.45
N LYS A 158 -10.93 -16.76 1.70
CA LYS A 158 -10.72 -16.80 0.24
C LYS A 158 -11.47 -15.72 -0.54
N ASP A 159 -12.65 -15.32 -0.06
CA ASP A 159 -13.48 -14.33 -0.74
C ASP A 159 -12.95 -12.92 -0.50
N VAL A 160 -12.42 -12.72 0.72
CA VAL A 160 -11.95 -11.45 1.27
C VAL A 160 -10.51 -11.13 0.82
N LEU A 161 -9.65 -12.14 0.70
CA LEU A 161 -8.24 -12.00 0.27
C LEU A 161 -8.11 -11.98 -1.26
N ARG A 162 -8.91 -11.15 -1.93
CA ARG A 162 -8.81 -10.91 -3.37
C ARG A 162 -8.46 -9.45 -3.63
N LYS A 163 -7.53 -9.22 -4.55
CA LYS A 163 -6.96 -7.90 -4.84
C LYS A 163 -8.04 -6.94 -5.36
N ASP A 164 -8.75 -7.35 -6.42
CA ASP A 164 -9.87 -6.63 -7.02
C ASP A 164 -10.90 -6.21 -5.96
N PHE A 165 -11.23 -7.14 -5.06
CA PHE A 165 -12.22 -6.93 -4.04
C PHE A 165 -11.77 -5.87 -3.01
N CYS A 166 -10.54 -5.98 -2.50
CA CYS A 166 -9.97 -4.99 -1.58
C CYS A 166 -9.82 -3.61 -2.23
N GLN A 167 -9.41 -3.56 -3.51
CA GLN A 167 -9.28 -2.32 -4.28
C GLN A 167 -10.62 -1.63 -4.46
N ASN A 168 -11.68 -2.36 -4.84
CA ASN A 168 -13.02 -1.81 -5.01
C ASN A 168 -13.57 -1.19 -3.72
N ILE A 169 -13.31 -1.81 -2.58
CA ILE A 169 -13.71 -1.27 -1.27
C ILE A 169 -12.97 0.04 -0.96
N LEU A 170 -11.66 0.09 -1.21
CA LEU A 170 -10.88 1.30 -0.97
C LEU A 170 -11.31 2.42 -1.91
N LEU A 171 -11.50 2.13 -3.20
CA LEU A 171 -11.94 3.07 -4.21
C LEU A 171 -13.30 3.69 -3.85
N SER A 172 -14.28 2.87 -3.46
CA SER A 172 -15.61 3.35 -3.05
C SER A 172 -15.53 4.36 -1.90
N VAL A 173 -14.64 4.14 -0.92
CA VAL A 173 -14.49 5.08 0.20
C VAL A 173 -13.75 6.34 -0.22
N ILE A 174 -12.76 6.23 -1.11
CA ILE A 174 -12.00 7.34 -1.68
C ILE A 174 -12.94 8.29 -2.47
N GLU A 175 -13.85 7.73 -3.27
CA GLU A 175 -14.89 8.49 -3.99
C GLU A 175 -15.92 9.13 -3.04
N ASP A 176 -16.32 8.41 -1.98
CA ASP A 176 -17.27 8.92 -0.98
C ASP A 176 -16.75 10.21 -0.32
N ILE A 177 -15.45 10.25 0.01
CA ILE A 177 -14.79 11.42 0.62
C ILE A 177 -14.24 12.44 -0.40
N GLY A 178 -14.39 12.18 -1.70
CA GLY A 178 -14.02 13.10 -2.79
C GLY A 178 -12.53 13.15 -3.13
N LEU A 179 -11.78 12.08 -2.86
CA LEU A 179 -10.36 11.95 -3.20
C LEU A 179 -10.09 11.36 -4.58
N ASP A 180 -11.12 10.84 -5.23
CA ASP A 180 -11.14 10.52 -6.67
C ASP A 180 -10.83 11.75 -7.55
N ASN A 181 -10.98 12.95 -6.98
CA ASN A 181 -10.61 14.22 -7.58
C ASN A 181 -9.29 14.73 -6.99
N SER A 182 -8.26 14.84 -7.82
CA SER A 182 -6.96 15.37 -7.39
C SER A 182 -7.09 16.76 -6.77
N PHE A 183 -6.33 17.01 -5.70
CA PHE A 183 -6.21 18.36 -5.16
C PHE A 183 -5.60 19.29 -6.22
N LEU A 184 -6.32 20.38 -6.48
CA LEU A 184 -5.92 21.41 -7.43
C LEU A 184 -5.25 22.56 -6.68
N TYR A 185 -4.41 23.33 -7.36
CA TYR A 185 -3.91 24.59 -6.83
C TYR A 185 -5.04 25.63 -6.80
N LYS A 186 -4.90 26.63 -5.94
CA LYS A 186 -5.92 27.70 -5.76
C LYS A 186 -6.41 28.28 -7.10
N GLN A 187 -5.50 28.62 -8.00
CA GLN A 187 -5.86 29.24 -9.28
C GLN A 187 -6.56 28.27 -10.24
N GLU A 188 -6.15 27.00 -10.22
CA GLU A 188 -6.78 25.94 -11.02
C GLU A 188 -8.25 25.76 -10.60
N ILE A 189 -8.53 25.72 -9.29
CA ILE A 189 -9.91 25.65 -8.78
C ILE A 189 -10.72 26.87 -9.21
N ILE A 190 -10.18 28.08 -9.04
CA ILE A 190 -10.87 29.32 -9.42
C ILE A 190 -11.25 29.29 -10.90
N ASN A 191 -10.31 28.89 -11.77
CA ASN A 191 -10.55 28.81 -13.21
C ASN A 191 -11.62 27.76 -13.53
N ARG A 192 -11.59 26.59 -12.87
CA ARG A 192 -12.58 25.53 -13.07
C ARG A 192 -13.98 25.97 -12.61
N ILE A 193 -14.09 26.65 -11.47
CA ILE A 193 -15.38 27.20 -10.98
C ILE A 193 -15.92 28.25 -11.96
N LYS A 194 -15.08 29.16 -12.47
CA LYS A 194 -15.51 30.17 -13.46
C LYS A 194 -16.01 29.55 -14.77
N LYS A 195 -15.43 28.42 -15.18
CA LYS A 195 -15.84 27.69 -16.40
C LYS A 195 -17.17 26.96 -16.22
N GLU A 196 -17.40 26.38 -15.04
CA GLU A 196 -18.56 25.51 -14.78
C GLU A 196 -19.83 26.26 -14.35
N PHE A 197 -19.72 27.49 -13.86
CA PHE A 197 -20.85 28.19 -13.23
C PHE A 197 -21.03 29.64 -13.73
N SER A 198 -22.27 30.13 -13.66
CA SER A 198 -22.59 31.52 -13.98
C SER A 198 -21.86 32.51 -13.07
N LYS A 199 -21.62 33.74 -13.56
CA LYS A 199 -20.81 34.78 -12.88
C LYS A 199 -21.12 34.94 -11.39
N ILE A 200 -22.40 35.04 -11.02
CA ILE A 200 -22.84 35.21 -9.62
C ILE A 200 -22.52 33.96 -8.80
N LYS A 201 -22.90 32.78 -9.31
CA LYS A 201 -22.68 31.49 -8.61
C LYS A 201 -21.18 31.19 -8.47
N ALA A 202 -20.40 31.45 -9.51
CA ALA A 202 -18.95 31.31 -9.49
C ALA A 202 -18.31 32.21 -8.43
N ARG A 203 -18.71 33.48 -8.34
CA ARG A 203 -18.21 34.41 -7.30
C ARG A 203 -18.43 33.86 -5.90
N ASN A 204 -19.65 33.41 -5.59
CA ASN A 204 -20.00 32.88 -4.27
C ASN A 204 -19.24 31.59 -3.93
N LEU A 205 -19.10 30.67 -4.90
CA LEU A 205 -18.35 29.43 -4.72
C LEU A 205 -16.84 29.68 -4.55
N ILE A 206 -16.27 30.63 -5.29
CA ILE A 206 -14.86 31.02 -5.15
C ILE A 206 -14.61 31.60 -3.75
N GLU A 207 -15.46 32.51 -3.30
CA GLU A 207 -15.36 33.13 -1.98
C GLU A 207 -15.44 32.05 -0.89
N PHE A 208 -16.44 31.17 -0.98
CA PHE A 208 -16.59 30.05 -0.06
C PHE A 208 -15.35 29.14 -0.03
N VAL A 209 -14.83 28.71 -1.18
CA VAL A 209 -13.65 27.83 -1.24
C VAL A 209 -12.40 28.51 -0.69
N ILE A 210 -12.21 29.81 -0.98
CA ILE A 210 -11.08 30.57 -0.44
C ILE A 210 -11.18 30.65 1.08
N ASP A 211 -12.35 31.01 1.60
CA ASP A 211 -12.58 31.08 3.04
C ASP A 211 -12.36 29.72 3.68
N PHE A 212 -12.99 28.66 3.15
CA PHE A 212 -12.91 27.29 3.66
C PHE A 212 -11.47 26.81 3.84
N ASN A 213 -10.57 27.20 2.94
CA ASN A 213 -9.17 26.78 3.01
C ASN A 213 -8.30 27.67 3.88
N LYS A 214 -8.68 28.92 4.12
CA LYS A 214 -7.80 29.95 4.73
C LYS A 214 -8.27 30.45 6.10
N LYS A 215 -9.55 30.26 6.43
CA LYS A 215 -10.17 30.80 7.64
C LYS A 215 -10.43 29.69 8.65
N PRO A 216 -10.43 30.00 9.96
CA PRO A 216 -10.76 29.02 11.00
C PRO A 216 -12.22 28.56 10.89
N GLU A 217 -12.51 27.37 11.42
CA GLU A 217 -13.84 26.74 11.35
C GLU A 217 -14.96 27.63 11.94
N ASP A 218 -14.69 28.35 13.03
CA ASP A 218 -15.66 29.25 13.66
C ASP A 218 -16.07 30.40 12.73
N PHE A 219 -15.13 30.93 11.94
CA PHE A 219 -15.45 31.96 10.94
C PHE A 219 -16.36 31.40 9.84
N ILE A 220 -16.08 30.17 9.37
CA ILE A 220 -16.88 29.51 8.35
C ILE A 220 -18.30 29.26 8.86
N ASN A 221 -18.42 28.78 10.10
CA ASN A 221 -19.71 28.50 10.74
C ASN A 221 -20.54 29.76 10.99
N ALA A 222 -19.89 30.90 11.29
CA ALA A 222 -20.56 32.18 11.46
C ALA A 222 -21.02 32.78 10.12
N LYS A 223 -20.18 32.73 9.07
CA LYS A 223 -20.46 33.35 7.77
C LYS A 223 -21.42 32.53 6.90
N TYR A 224 -21.29 31.21 6.91
CA TYR A 224 -22.05 30.32 6.03
C TYR A 224 -22.94 29.39 6.86
N PRO A 225 -24.28 29.52 6.79
CA PRO A 225 -25.19 28.57 7.43
C PRO A 225 -24.91 27.13 6.99
N LYS A 226 -25.09 26.14 7.87
CA LYS A 226 -24.81 24.72 7.57
C LYS A 226 -25.46 24.24 6.26
N LYS A 227 -26.72 24.62 6.01
CA LYS A 227 -27.43 24.30 4.77
C LYS A 227 -26.71 24.85 3.52
N THR A 228 -26.18 26.07 3.61
CA THR A 228 -25.39 26.70 2.54
C THR A 228 -24.08 25.96 2.32
N GLN A 229 -23.36 25.65 3.40
CA GLN A 229 -22.11 24.87 3.31
C GLN A 229 -22.36 23.52 2.62
N THR A 230 -23.34 22.74 3.09
CA THR A 230 -23.69 21.45 2.49
C THR A 230 -24.07 21.59 1.01
N ASN A 231 -24.85 22.61 0.65
CA ASN A 231 -25.23 22.84 -0.73
C ASN A 231 -24.04 23.20 -1.62
N TYR A 232 -23.13 24.07 -1.17
CA TYR A 232 -21.94 24.43 -1.93
C TYR A 232 -20.97 23.25 -2.10
N LEU A 233 -20.72 22.49 -1.04
CA LEU A 233 -19.90 21.27 -1.11
C LEU A 233 -20.50 20.25 -2.09
N ARG A 234 -21.83 20.05 -2.06
CA ARG A 234 -22.54 19.18 -3.00
C ARG A 234 -22.38 19.66 -4.45
N ILE A 235 -22.61 20.94 -4.71
CA ILE A 235 -22.50 21.53 -6.06
C ILE A 235 -21.07 21.38 -6.63
N LEU A 236 -20.05 21.57 -5.80
CA LEU A 236 -18.65 21.38 -6.20
C LEU A 236 -18.34 19.91 -6.49
N LYS A 237 -18.83 19.00 -5.62
CA LYS A 237 -18.68 17.54 -5.81
C LYS A 237 -19.34 17.06 -7.10
N GLU A 238 -20.56 17.52 -7.41
CA GLU A 238 -21.29 17.19 -8.66
C GLU A 238 -20.54 17.61 -9.93
N LYS A 239 -19.60 18.56 -9.83
CA LYS A 239 -18.74 19.02 -10.93
C LYS A 239 -17.32 18.49 -10.86
N ASN A 240 -17.05 17.49 -10.01
CA ASN A 240 -15.72 16.91 -9.84
C ASN A 240 -14.67 17.99 -9.45
N ILE A 241 -15.07 18.93 -8.59
CA ILE A 241 -14.22 19.99 -8.06
C ILE A 241 -14.00 19.71 -6.58
N ASN A 242 -12.77 19.32 -6.22
CA ASN A 242 -12.38 19.22 -4.82
C ASN A 242 -12.35 20.64 -4.22
N TYR A 243 -13.05 20.86 -3.11
CA TYR A 243 -13.17 22.18 -2.47
C TYR A 243 -11.97 22.53 -1.58
N VAL A 244 -11.05 21.58 -1.36
CA VAL A 244 -9.76 21.81 -0.71
C VAL A 244 -8.70 21.99 -1.79
N PHE A 245 -7.89 23.06 -1.71
CA PHE A 245 -6.77 23.25 -2.62
C PHE A 245 -5.43 22.94 -1.96
N LEU A 246 -4.46 22.57 -2.81
CA LEU A 246 -3.05 22.60 -2.46
C LEU A 246 -2.60 24.05 -2.24
N PRO A 247 -2.09 24.41 -1.05
CA PRO A 247 -1.68 25.78 -0.75
C PRO A 247 -0.42 26.19 -1.52
N ASN A 248 0.47 25.24 -1.80
CA ASN A 248 1.75 25.43 -2.46
C ASN A 248 1.95 24.39 -3.57
N LYS A 249 2.87 24.67 -4.50
CA LYS A 249 3.33 23.68 -5.47
C LYS A 249 4.01 22.52 -4.73
N VAL A 250 3.68 21.30 -5.16
CA VAL A 250 4.25 20.03 -4.69
C VAL A 250 5.09 19.43 -5.81
N SER A 251 6.04 18.57 -5.49
CA SER A 251 6.92 17.95 -6.49
C SER A 251 6.13 17.08 -7.46
N LYS A 252 5.19 16.28 -6.93
CA LYS A 252 4.27 15.44 -7.72
C LYS A 252 2.88 15.41 -7.10
N LYS A 253 1.86 15.48 -7.95
CA LYS A 253 0.47 15.30 -7.52
C LYS A 253 0.21 13.82 -7.19
N ILE A 254 -0.29 13.52 -6.00
CA ILE A 254 -0.70 12.16 -5.61
C ILE A 254 -2.00 11.85 -6.35
N ASP A 255 -2.02 10.70 -7.02
CA ASP A 255 -3.23 10.05 -7.48
C ASP A 255 -3.70 9.09 -6.38
N PHE A 256 -4.80 9.43 -5.72
CA PHE A 256 -5.36 8.63 -4.62
C PHE A 256 -6.04 7.35 -5.12
N THR A 257 -6.34 7.27 -6.41
CA THR A 257 -6.99 6.09 -7.04
C THR A 257 -5.98 5.09 -7.59
N ASN A 258 -4.71 5.49 -7.70
CA ASN A 258 -3.64 4.59 -8.10
C ASN A 258 -3.14 3.75 -6.92
N PHE A 259 -3.46 2.46 -6.94
CA PHE A 259 -3.06 1.48 -5.93
C PHE A 259 -1.77 0.73 -6.27
N GLU A 260 -1.11 1.08 -7.37
CA GLU A 260 0.20 0.52 -7.69
C GLU A 260 1.25 1.12 -6.76
N GLU A 261 2.07 0.25 -6.17
CA GLU A 261 3.27 0.74 -5.51
C GLU A 261 4.15 1.43 -6.56
N PRO A 262 4.78 2.57 -6.22
CA PRO A 262 5.75 3.17 -7.10
C PRO A 262 6.79 2.09 -7.41
N THR A 263 6.84 1.67 -8.66
CA THR A 263 7.94 0.81 -9.09
C THR A 263 9.20 1.62 -8.80
N LYS A 264 9.98 1.20 -7.80
CA LYS A 264 11.40 1.55 -7.81
C LYS A 264 11.85 1.22 -9.23
N SER A 265 12.65 2.08 -9.84
CA SER A 265 13.20 1.94 -11.19
C SER A 265 14.03 0.67 -11.40
N THR A 266 13.87 -0.36 -10.57
CA THR A 266 14.53 -1.65 -10.58
C THR A 266 14.03 -2.56 -11.69
N LEU A 267 12.80 -2.45 -12.22
CA LEU A 267 12.36 -3.38 -13.27
C LEU A 267 13.06 -3.11 -14.61
N GLN A 268 13.12 -1.85 -15.05
CA GLN A 268 13.92 -1.47 -16.21
C GLN A 268 15.43 -1.69 -15.99
N PHE A 269 15.95 -1.38 -14.79
CA PHE A 269 17.36 -1.65 -14.47
C PHE A 269 17.68 -3.15 -14.35
N SER A 270 16.75 -3.98 -13.89
CA SER A 270 16.94 -5.44 -13.79
C SER A 270 16.81 -6.10 -15.15
N LEU A 271 15.87 -5.66 -16.00
CA LEU A 271 15.82 -6.03 -17.41
C LEU A 271 17.10 -5.62 -18.13
N PHE A 272 17.62 -4.42 -17.87
CA PHE A 272 18.90 -3.99 -18.41
C PHE A 272 20.07 -4.85 -17.92
N LYS A 273 20.11 -5.21 -16.62
CA LYS A 273 21.11 -6.15 -16.08
C LYS A 273 20.99 -7.54 -16.70
N ILE A 274 19.78 -8.06 -16.89
CA ILE A 274 19.53 -9.35 -17.53
C ILE A 274 19.99 -9.29 -19.00
N LEU A 275 19.65 -8.23 -19.73
CA LEU A 275 20.10 -8.02 -21.11
C LEU A 275 21.63 -7.91 -21.19
N LEU A 276 22.26 -7.22 -20.25
CA LEU A 276 23.72 -7.11 -20.15
C LEU A 276 24.38 -8.47 -19.89
N ILE A 277 23.82 -9.29 -18.98
CA ILE A 277 24.29 -10.65 -18.71
C ILE A 277 24.14 -11.53 -19.95
N ILE A 278 23.00 -11.46 -20.66
CA ILE A 278 22.79 -12.20 -21.91
C ILE A 278 23.81 -11.77 -22.97
N ALA A 279 24.10 -10.47 -23.09
CA ALA A 279 25.10 -9.96 -24.02
C ALA A 279 26.51 -10.44 -23.70
N LEU A 280 26.91 -10.41 -22.42
CA LEU A 280 28.20 -10.93 -21.94
C LEU A 280 28.34 -12.43 -22.20
N LEU A 281 27.31 -13.23 -21.90
CA LEU A 281 27.31 -14.67 -22.18
C LEU A 281 27.44 -14.98 -23.67
N LYS A 282 26.81 -14.19 -24.55
CA LYS A 282 27.00 -14.30 -26.00
C LYS A 282 28.43 -13.95 -26.43
N PHE A 283 29.05 -12.97 -25.79
CA PHE A 283 30.44 -12.59 -26.05
C PHE A 283 31.44 -13.64 -25.58
N CYS A 284 31.17 -14.30 -24.45
CA CYS A 284 31.98 -15.41 -23.94
C CYS A 284 31.80 -16.71 -24.76
N ASN A 285 30.68 -16.86 -25.46
CA ASN A 285 30.39 -18.00 -26.35
C ASN A 285 30.82 -17.78 -27.81
N ILE A 286 31.73 -16.82 -28.09
CA ILE A 286 32.39 -16.77 -29.39
C ILE A 286 33.15 -18.10 -29.56
N PRO A 287 32.85 -18.91 -30.60
CA PRO A 287 33.46 -20.22 -30.75
C PRO A 287 34.96 -20.06 -30.86
N GLN A 288 35.70 -20.64 -29.91
CA GLN A 288 37.14 -20.81 -30.03
C GLN A 288 37.41 -21.54 -31.35
N LYS A 289 38.25 -20.93 -32.19
CA LYS A 289 38.69 -21.47 -33.48
C LYS A 289 39.04 -22.95 -33.34
N LYS A 290 38.53 -23.79 -34.24
CA LYS A 290 38.88 -25.20 -34.38
C LYS A 290 40.41 -25.32 -34.50
N TYR A 291 41.08 -25.72 -33.43
CA TYR A 291 42.45 -26.22 -33.54
C TYR A 291 42.39 -27.67 -34.02
N TYR A 292 42.91 -27.90 -35.21
CA TYR A 292 43.08 -29.23 -35.79
C TYR A 292 44.15 -29.98 -34.99
N ILE A 293 43.75 -30.95 -34.18
CA ILE A 293 44.70 -31.84 -33.48
C ILE A 293 45.03 -32.98 -34.45
N LYS A 294 46.29 -33.03 -34.91
CA LYS A 294 46.82 -34.16 -35.69
C LYS A 294 46.87 -35.41 -34.79
N PRO A 295 46.33 -36.56 -35.20
CA PRO A 295 46.50 -37.80 -34.45
C PRO A 295 47.94 -38.30 -34.64
N VAL A 296 48.68 -38.43 -33.54
CA VAL A 296 49.93 -39.20 -33.48
C VAL A 296 49.58 -40.58 -32.95
N ALA A 297 49.98 -41.62 -33.69
CA ALA A 297 49.74 -43.01 -33.38
C ALA A 297 50.33 -43.40 -32.02
N LEU A 298 49.58 -44.17 -31.23
CA LEU A 298 50.04 -44.81 -30.00
C LEU A 298 51.11 -45.85 -30.33
N THR A 299 52.33 -45.63 -29.83
CA THR A 299 53.29 -46.71 -29.61
C THR A 299 53.09 -47.31 -28.23
N SER A 300 52.85 -48.61 -28.22
CA SER A 300 52.74 -49.49 -27.06
C SER A 300 53.94 -49.39 -26.13
N VAL A 301 53.72 -49.20 -24.82
CA VAL A 301 54.56 -49.78 -23.78
C VAL A 301 53.67 -50.19 -22.60
N PHE A 302 53.44 -51.49 -22.49
CA PHE A 302 53.10 -52.17 -21.26
C PHE A 302 54.22 -51.96 -20.24
N THR A 303 53.90 -51.56 -19.02
CA THR A 303 54.63 -51.99 -17.82
C THR A 303 53.64 -52.13 -16.67
N ALA A 304 53.49 -53.37 -16.20
CA ALA A 304 52.68 -53.76 -15.05
C ALA A 304 53.37 -53.32 -13.74
N GLU A 305 52.59 -52.93 -12.74
CA GLU A 305 53.08 -52.75 -11.37
C GLU A 305 53.16 -54.11 -10.67
N ALA A 306 54.39 -54.45 -10.24
CA ALA A 306 54.68 -55.61 -9.43
C ALA A 306 54.26 -55.34 -7.97
N TYR A 307 53.36 -56.17 -7.45
CA TYR A 307 53.12 -56.32 -6.02
C TYR A 307 54.25 -57.15 -5.41
N TYR A 308 54.95 -56.58 -4.44
CA TYR A 308 55.85 -57.31 -3.54
C TYR A 308 55.03 -57.97 -2.42
N TYR A 309 55.17 -59.29 -2.29
CA TYR A 309 54.96 -60.05 -1.05
C TYR A 309 56.04 -61.13 -0.97
N GLU A 310 57.06 -60.85 -0.17
CA GLU A 310 57.98 -61.81 0.47
C GLU A 310 57.68 -61.64 1.99
N ASP A 311 57.52 -62.65 2.84
CA ASP A 311 58.11 -63.99 2.86
C ASP A 311 57.19 -65.02 3.53
N GLY A 312 57.22 -66.25 3.02
CA GLY A 312 57.34 -67.46 3.83
C GLY A 312 58.70 -68.08 3.50
N GLY A 313 59.44 -68.74 4.38
CA GLY A 313 59.19 -69.16 5.75
C GLY A 313 60.45 -69.79 6.34
N GLY A 314 60.33 -70.25 7.59
CA GLY A 314 61.36 -71.00 8.34
C GLY A 314 60.80 -71.42 9.68
#